data_AF-A0A959JLK1-F1
#
_entry.id   AF-A0A959JLK1-F1
#
_cell.length_a   1.000
_cell.length_b   1.000
_cell.length_c   1.000
_cell.angle_alpha   90.00
_cell.angle_beta   90.00
_cell.angle_gamma   90.00
#
_symmetry.space_group_name_H-M   'P 1'
#
loop_
_entity.id
_entity.type
_entity.pdbx_description
1 polymer ?
#
loop_
_entity_poly.entity_id
_entity_poly.type
_entity_poly.pdbx_seq_one_letter_code
_entity_poly.pdbx_strand_id
1 'polypeptide(L)'
;MLRFVILYIFVFIGVFLNAQLPSTNVYVAQLRSSGAEPIISNVEYVSDFNAGGYTNQPKFFDYENIYVSVASSSDTITDIYQLKINSQEYWRITETEDISEFSPTLVPNS
;
A
#
# COMPACT_ATOMS: atom_id res chain seq x y z
N MET A 1 24.95 -9.44 38.61
CA MET A 1 25.36 -8.96 37.27
C MET A 1 24.55 -9.61 36.15
N LEU A 2 24.29 -10.92 36.19
CA LEU A 2 23.51 -11.66 35.17
C LEU A 2 22.17 -11.02 34.78
N ARG A 3 21.37 -10.55 35.76
CA ARG A 3 20.08 -9.87 35.50
C ARG A 3 20.19 -8.61 34.63
N PHE A 4 21.30 -7.87 34.74
CA PHE A 4 21.52 -6.66 33.95
C PHE A 4 21.99 -7.02 32.54
N VAL A 5 22.80 -8.07 32.39
CA VAL A 5 23.22 -8.59 31.08
C VAL A 5 22.00 -9.06 30.27
N ILE A 6 21.06 -9.77 30.91
CA ILE A 6 19.82 -10.20 30.26
C ILE A 6 19.00 -8.99 29.80
N LEU A 7 18.84 -7.97 30.65
CA LEU A 7 18.15 -6.73 30.29
C LEU A 7 18.81 -6.03 29.09
N TYR A 8 20.14 -5.94 29.08
CA TYR A 8 20.89 -5.34 27.97
C TYR A 8 20.72 -6.13 26.66
N ILE A 9 20.70 -7.46 26.71
CA ILE A 9 20.44 -8.31 25.54
C ILE A 9 19.02 -8.08 25.00
N PHE A 10 18.01 -8.01 25.88
CA PHE A 10 16.63 -7.74 25.46
C PHE A 10 16.46 -6.36 24.83
N VAL A 11 17.11 -5.32 25.37
CA VAL A 11 17.10 -3.97 24.77
C VAL A 11 17.80 -3.98 23.40
N PHE A 12 18.91 -4.71 23.27
CA PHE A 12 19.66 -4.79 22.01
C PHE A 12 18.93 -5.57 20.91
N ILE A 13 18.15 -6.61 21.26
CA ILE A 13 17.33 -7.36 20.30
C ILE A 13 16.15 -6.51 19.79
N GLY A 14 15.58 -5.66 20.64
CA GLY A 14 14.47 -4.78 20.25
C GLY A 14 14.80 -3.77 19.15
N VAL A 15 16.09 -3.43 18.97
CA VAL A 15 16.55 -2.48 17.94
C VAL A 15 16.57 -3.09 16.53
N PHE A 16 16.45 -4.42 16.41
CA PHE A 16 16.43 -5.14 15.12
C PHE A 16 15.03 -5.51 14.63
N LEU A 17 13.98 -5.07 15.34
CA LEU A 17 12.61 -5.19 14.85
C LEU A 17 12.40 -4.15 13.75
N ASN A 18 12.65 -4.57 12.50
CA ASN A 18 12.48 -3.73 11.32
C ASN A 18 11.01 -3.35 11.14
N ALA A 19 10.73 -2.05 11.08
CA ALA A 19 9.48 -1.48 10.55
C ALA A 19 9.45 -1.59 9.01
N GLN A 20 9.83 -2.75 8.47
CA GLN A 20 9.83 -2.98 7.03
C GLN A 20 8.40 -2.97 6.51
N LEU A 21 8.19 -2.30 5.38
CA LEU A 21 6.90 -2.26 4.73
C LEU A 21 6.49 -3.70 4.38
N PRO A 22 5.32 -4.18 4.84
CA PRO A 22 4.88 -5.53 4.52
C PRO A 22 4.59 -5.65 3.03
N SER A 23 4.82 -6.81 2.44
CA SER A 23 4.34 -7.04 1.08
C SER A 23 2.81 -7.07 1.08
N THR A 24 2.19 -6.22 0.26
CA THR A 24 0.74 -6.10 0.17
C THR A 24 0.28 -6.05 -1.27
N ASN A 25 -0.94 -6.51 -1.51
CA ASN A 25 -1.56 -6.57 -2.82
C ASN A 25 -2.89 -5.80 -2.80
N VAL A 26 -3.22 -5.18 -3.93
CA VAL A 26 -4.51 -4.50 -4.13
C VAL A 26 -5.33 -5.26 -5.17
N TYR A 27 -6.61 -5.42 -4.84
CA TYR A 27 -7.61 -6.01 -5.72
C TYR A 27 -8.78 -5.04 -5.86
N VAL A 28 -9.36 -4.99 -7.06
CA VAL A 28 -10.59 -4.23 -7.35
C VAL A 28 -11.69 -5.24 -7.64
N ALA A 29 -12.89 -5.04 -7.09
CA ALA A 29 -14.01 -5.93 -7.34
C ALA A 29 -15.29 -5.14 -7.56
N GLN A 30 -16.19 -5.69 -8.36
CA GLN A 30 -17.53 -5.14 -8.57
C GLN A 30 -18.45 -5.61 -7.45
N LEU A 31 -19.02 -4.64 -6.72
CA LEU A 31 -20.05 -4.87 -5.72
C LEU A 31 -21.42 -4.60 -6.34
N ARG A 32 -22.31 -5.60 -6.35
CA ARG A 32 -23.71 -5.44 -6.76
C ARG A 32 -24.61 -5.62 -5.54
N SER A 33 -25.42 -4.62 -5.25
CA SER A 33 -26.45 -4.73 -4.21
C SER A 33 -27.70 -5.37 -4.83
N SER A 34 -27.95 -6.64 -4.51
CA SER A 34 -29.10 -7.41 -4.99
C SER A 34 -29.97 -7.88 -3.82
N GLY A 35 -30.43 -6.94 -2.99
CA GLY A 35 -31.29 -7.25 -1.84
C GLY A 35 -30.49 -7.31 -0.53
N ALA A 36 -30.61 -8.42 0.22
CA ALA A 36 -30.10 -8.51 1.59
C ALA A 36 -28.58 -8.73 1.68
N GLU A 37 -27.97 -9.38 0.69
CA GLU A 37 -26.54 -9.67 0.68
C GLU A 37 -25.85 -9.03 -0.54
N PRO A 38 -24.72 -8.33 -0.33
CA PRO A 38 -23.95 -7.78 -1.43
C PRO A 38 -23.23 -8.89 -2.19
N ILE A 39 -23.35 -8.88 -3.52
CA ILE A 39 -22.65 -9.81 -4.39
C ILE A 39 -21.33 -9.18 -4.84
N ILE A 40 -20.22 -9.85 -4.56
CA ILE A 40 -18.89 -9.49 -5.07
C ILE A 40 -18.62 -10.29 -6.34
N SER A 41 -18.18 -9.63 -7.41
CA SER A 41 -17.87 -10.25 -8.70
C SER A 41 -16.72 -9.52 -9.39
N ASN A 42 -16.16 -10.11 -10.45
CA ASN A 42 -15.12 -9.49 -11.28
C ASN A 42 -13.94 -8.94 -10.44
N VAL A 43 -13.34 -9.81 -9.63
CA VAL A 43 -12.16 -9.46 -8.82
C VAL A 43 -10.93 -9.41 -9.73
N GLU A 44 -10.28 -8.25 -9.79
CA GLU A 44 -9.09 -7.97 -10.58
C GLU A 44 -7.90 -7.71 -9.66
N TYR A 45 -6.74 -8.29 -9.98
CA TYR A 45 -5.48 -8.02 -9.31
C TYR A 45 -4.78 -6.86 -10.00
N VAL A 46 -4.69 -5.71 -9.33
CA VAL A 46 -4.26 -4.45 -9.96
C VAL A 46 -2.87 -3.98 -9.53
N SER A 47 -2.19 -4.74 -8.66
CA SER A 47 -0.86 -4.39 -8.15
C SER A 47 0.22 -5.40 -8.55
N ASP A 48 0.04 -6.07 -9.69
CA ASP A 48 0.99 -7.03 -10.25
C ASP A 48 2.33 -6.39 -10.65
N PHE A 49 2.30 -5.12 -11.08
CA PHE A 49 3.50 -4.33 -11.40
C PHE A 49 4.47 -4.17 -10.22
N ASN A 50 3.99 -4.34 -8.97
CA ASN A 50 4.79 -4.22 -7.74
C ASN A 50 4.79 -5.52 -6.92
N ALA A 51 4.88 -6.67 -7.58
CA ALA A 51 4.90 -7.97 -6.93
C ALA A 51 5.98 -8.07 -5.84
N GLY A 52 5.59 -8.48 -4.63
CA GLY A 52 6.50 -8.57 -3.47
C GLY A 52 6.83 -7.23 -2.81
N GLY A 53 6.41 -6.10 -3.40
CA GLY A 53 6.51 -4.78 -2.79
C GLY A 53 5.32 -4.45 -1.89
N TYR A 54 5.30 -3.21 -1.41
CA TYR A 54 4.21 -2.60 -0.67
C TYR A 54 3.34 -1.79 -1.63
N THR A 55 2.11 -2.22 -1.84
CA THR A 55 1.06 -1.43 -2.52
C THR A 55 -0.16 -1.40 -1.62
N ASN A 56 -0.51 -0.24 -1.08
CA ASN A 56 -1.54 -0.15 -0.02
C ASN A 56 -2.30 1.18 -0.05
N GLN A 57 -3.28 1.30 0.85
CA GLN A 57 -4.13 2.47 1.06
C GLN A 57 -4.81 2.96 -0.25
N PRO A 58 -5.48 2.05 -1.00
CA PRO A 58 -6.12 2.44 -2.25
C PRO A 58 -7.22 3.47 -2.00
N LYS A 59 -7.27 4.47 -2.87
CA LYS A 59 -8.31 5.50 -2.90
C LYS A 59 -8.80 5.69 -4.32
N PHE A 60 -10.10 5.60 -4.53
CA PHE A 60 -10.69 5.99 -5.82
C PHE A 60 -10.51 7.49 -6.05
N PHE A 61 -9.89 7.82 -7.19
CA PHE A 61 -9.83 9.17 -7.72
C PHE A 61 -11.10 9.44 -8.56
N ASP A 62 -11.43 8.50 -9.44
CA ASP A 62 -12.67 8.48 -10.23
C ASP A 62 -13.13 7.04 -10.49
N TYR A 63 -13.99 6.83 -11.49
CA TYR A 63 -14.51 5.50 -11.87
C TYR A 63 -13.48 4.59 -12.56
N GLU A 64 -12.41 5.16 -13.09
CA GLU A 64 -11.39 4.49 -13.88
C GLU A 64 -10.02 4.53 -13.21
N ASN A 65 -9.81 5.32 -12.15
CA ASN A 65 -8.50 5.54 -11.57
C ASN A 65 -8.51 5.38 -10.04
N ILE A 66 -7.50 4.69 -9.52
CA ILE A 66 -7.20 4.58 -8.10
C ILE A 66 -5.80 5.12 -7.80
N TYR A 67 -5.64 5.79 -6.67
CA TYR A 67 -4.35 6.16 -6.11
C TYR A 67 -3.95 5.19 -5.01
N VAL A 68 -2.67 4.84 -4.98
CA VAL A 68 -2.10 3.89 -4.01
C VAL A 68 -0.74 4.41 -3.52
N SER A 69 -0.40 4.08 -2.28
CA SER A 69 0.96 4.26 -1.76
C SER A 69 1.79 3.05 -2.17
N VAL A 70 2.95 3.27 -2.80
CA VAL A 70 3.79 2.22 -3.38
C VAL A 70 5.24 2.35 -2.92
N ALA A 71 5.82 1.25 -2.47
CA ALA A 71 7.27 1.05 -2.40
C ALA A 71 7.61 -0.31 -3.03
N SER A 72 8.68 -0.38 -3.83
CA SER A 72 9.14 -1.67 -4.33
C SER A 72 9.75 -2.51 -3.21
N SER A 73 10.00 -3.80 -3.47
CA SER A 73 10.62 -4.69 -2.48
C SER A 73 12.02 -4.24 -2.02
N SER A 74 12.68 -3.40 -2.82
CA SER A 74 14.00 -2.82 -2.50
C SER A 74 13.92 -1.42 -1.88
N ASP A 75 12.75 -0.78 -1.91
CA ASP A 75 12.61 0.61 -1.48
C ASP A 75 12.20 0.68 0.00
N THR A 76 12.69 1.72 0.66
CA THR A 76 12.30 2.06 2.04
C THR A 76 11.36 3.26 2.10
N ILE A 77 11.07 3.87 0.96
CA ILE A 77 10.27 5.09 0.81
C ILE A 77 9.08 4.79 -0.09
N THR A 78 7.91 5.30 0.29
CA THR A 78 6.71 5.20 -0.54
C THR A 78 6.44 6.47 -1.33
N ASP A 79 5.90 6.31 -2.53
CA ASP A 79 5.33 7.39 -3.35
C ASP A 79 3.88 7.07 -3.73
N ILE A 80 3.19 8.05 -4.29
CA ILE A 80 1.82 7.88 -4.79
C ILE A 80 1.84 7.49 -6.27
N TYR A 81 1.18 6.39 -6.58
CA TYR A 81 0.96 5.93 -7.95
C TYR A 81 -0.53 6.01 -8.28
N GLN A 82 -0.82 6.38 -9.52
CA GLN A 82 -2.14 6.22 -10.15
C GLN A 82 -2.18 4.93 -10.93
N LEU A 83 -3.19 4.10 -10.66
CA LEU A 83 -3.49 2.89 -11.42
C LEU A 83 -4.80 3.10 -12.15
N LYS A 84 -4.84 2.75 -13.43
CA LYS A 84 -6.08 2.75 -14.20
C LYS A 84 -6.76 1.38 -14.09
N ILE A 85 -8.04 1.36 -13.82
CA ILE A 85 -8.85 0.16 -13.63
C ILE A 85 -9.16 -0.44 -15.01
N ASN A 86 -9.09 -1.76 -15.15
CA ASN A 86 -9.26 -2.50 -16.42
C ASN A 86 -8.18 -2.25 -17.49
N SER A 87 -7.11 -1.53 -17.16
CA SER A 87 -5.91 -1.42 -18.00
C SER A 87 -4.71 -1.56 -17.08
N GLN A 88 -3.74 -2.42 -17.36
CA GLN A 88 -2.53 -2.57 -16.54
C GLN A 88 -1.59 -1.33 -16.60
N GLU A 89 -2.14 -0.15 -16.86
CA GLU A 89 -1.46 1.13 -16.95
C GLU A 89 -1.36 1.78 -15.57
N TYR A 90 -0.18 2.30 -15.26
CA TYR A 90 0.09 3.02 -14.03
C TYR A 90 1.08 4.16 -14.25
N TRP A 91 1.00 5.17 -13.39
CA TRP A 91 1.91 6.32 -13.37
C TRP A 91 2.33 6.62 -11.94
N ARG A 92 3.61 6.88 -11.74
CA ARG A 92 4.12 7.48 -10.50
C ARG A 92 3.76 8.98 -10.54
N ILE A 93 2.93 9.42 -9.60
CA ILE A 93 2.41 10.80 -9.55
C ILE A 93 3.28 11.68 -8.66
N THR A 94 3.92 11.08 -7.65
CA THR A 94 4.86 11.78 -6.78
C THR A 94 6.24 11.13 -6.82
N GLU A 95 7.26 11.96 -6.62
CA GLU A 95 8.66 11.58 -6.56
C GLU A 95 9.30 12.38 -5.44
N THR A 96 8.89 12.09 -4.20
CA THR A 96 9.44 12.78 -3.05
C THR A 96 10.71 12.10 -2.60
N GLU A 97 11.82 12.82 -2.74
CA GLU A 97 13.11 12.38 -2.21
C GLU A 97 13.05 12.31 -0.67
N ASP A 98 13.63 11.25 -0.11
CA ASP A 98 13.86 11.04 1.33
C ASP A 98 12.62 11.00 2.25
N ILE A 99 11.42 11.27 1.73
CA ILE A 99 10.18 11.35 2.50
C ILE A 99 9.14 10.42 1.89
N SER A 100 8.51 9.59 2.73
CA SER A 100 7.45 8.68 2.33
C SER A 100 6.09 9.37 2.27
N GLU A 101 5.33 9.12 1.22
CA GLU A 101 3.95 9.56 1.06
C GLU A 101 2.95 8.45 1.31
N PHE A 102 1.81 8.82 1.93
CA PHE A 102 0.78 7.88 2.35
C PHE A 102 -0.62 8.47 2.22
N SER A 103 -1.62 7.58 2.17
CA SER A 103 -3.05 7.91 2.26
C SER A 103 -3.48 8.99 1.26
N PRO A 104 -3.27 8.75 -0.06
CA PRO A 104 -3.59 9.71 -1.09
C PRO A 104 -5.06 10.13 -0.95
N THR A 105 -5.28 11.44 -0.82
CA THR A 105 -6.61 12.00 -0.57
C THR A 105 -6.82 13.18 -1.50
N LEU A 106 -7.95 13.15 -2.21
CA LEU A 106 -8.40 14.27 -3.02
C LEU A 106 -8.61 15.52 -2.17
N VAL A 107 -8.11 16.65 -2.66
CA VAL A 107 -8.48 17.94 -2.09
C VAL A 107 -9.98 18.13 -2.34
N PRO A 108 -10.81 18.36 -1.30
CA PRO A 108 -12.24 18.54 -1.50
C PRO A 108 -12.53 19.72 -2.43
N ASN A 109 -13.41 19.53 -3.41
CA ASN A 109 -13.85 20.54 -4.39
C ASN A 109 -12.78 21.00 -5.42
N SER A 110 -11.76 20.19 -5.68
CA SER A 110 -10.87 20.38 -6.84
C SER A 110 -11.59 20.15 -8.17
#